data_AF-A0A957PXB9-F1
#
_entry.id   AF-A0A957PXB9-F1
#
_cell.length_a   1.000
_cell.length_b   1.000
_cell.length_c   1.000
_cell.angle_alpha   90.00
_cell.angle_beta   90.00
_cell.angle_gamma   90.00
#
_symmetry.space_group_name_H-M   'P 1'
#
loop_
_entity.id
_entity.type
_entity.pdbx_description
1 polymer ?
#
loop_
_entity_poly.entity_id
_entity_poly.type
_entity_poly.pdbx_seq_one_letter_code
_entity_poly.pdbx_strand_id
1 'polypeptide(L)'
;MTERNPSKSRAHSAAQNPFDPNTVKAKVHQYQDGKSESPSRADETADEKPRVVPRSELEWNDLISNRIEEAMRNGAFDNLRNKGKPLPNLRNPHVPADQQMANDLLKNNGLAPQWISDRTSMLHAIELFRVKLAAIALAYQAELADATTPILRNAVRDRWVLQVERWQEEIHTLNQRINVINLQQPIARLEIFKLRLDDELKRVEMNRVL
;
A
#
# COMPACT_ATOMS: atom_id res chain seq x y z
N MET A 1 -25.25 -47.91 -60.25
CA MET A 1 -25.14 -49.24 -59.61
C MET A 1 -23.98 -49.18 -58.64
N THR A 2 -24.00 -49.54 -57.35
CA THR A 2 -24.96 -50.04 -56.37
C THR A 2 -24.15 -50.03 -55.06
N GLU A 3 -24.43 -49.11 -54.14
CA GLU A 3 -24.96 -49.37 -52.78
C GLU A 3 -23.98 -49.86 -51.68
N ARG A 4 -24.19 -49.26 -50.49
CA ARG A 4 -24.12 -49.81 -49.12
C ARG A 4 -22.78 -49.88 -48.36
N ASN A 5 -22.66 -48.88 -47.47
CA ASN A 5 -22.29 -48.93 -46.04
C ASN A 5 -22.43 -50.31 -45.35
N PRO A 6 -21.61 -50.59 -44.30
CA PRO A 6 -22.06 -50.25 -42.94
C PRO A 6 -20.98 -49.84 -41.89
N SER A 7 -21.37 -48.86 -41.07
CA SER A 7 -21.32 -48.72 -39.60
C SER A 7 -20.19 -49.32 -38.74
N LYS A 8 -19.61 -48.44 -37.88
CA LYS A 8 -19.16 -48.56 -36.46
C LYS A 8 -17.88 -47.72 -36.27
N SER A 9 -17.58 -47.00 -35.21
CA SER A 9 -18.22 -46.64 -33.94
C SER A 9 -17.49 -45.40 -33.40
N ARG A 10 -18.17 -44.61 -32.60
CA ARG A 10 -17.85 -43.26 -32.12
C ARG A 10 -16.96 -43.30 -30.87
N ALA A 11 -15.88 -42.51 -30.84
CA ALA A 11 -15.27 -41.99 -29.61
C ALA A 11 -14.48 -40.71 -29.93
N HIS A 12 -15.17 -39.57 -29.91
CA HIS A 12 -14.54 -38.25 -29.82
C HIS A 12 -14.08 -38.04 -28.37
N SER A 13 -12.76 -37.92 -28.18
CA SER A 13 -12.18 -37.44 -26.92
C SER A 13 -12.40 -35.93 -26.84
N ALA A 14 -13.30 -35.52 -25.95
CA ALA A 14 -13.60 -34.13 -25.66
C ALA A 14 -12.46 -33.52 -24.83
N ALA A 15 -11.82 -32.49 -25.37
CA ALA A 15 -10.90 -31.65 -24.61
C ALA A 15 -11.66 -30.97 -23.46
N GLN A 16 -11.22 -31.21 -22.23
CA GLN A 16 -11.80 -30.66 -21.01
C GLN A 16 -11.34 -29.22 -20.75
N ASN A 17 -12.32 -28.43 -20.31
CA ASN A 17 -12.34 -27.01 -20.03
C ASN A 17 -11.50 -26.69 -18.75
N PRO A 18 -10.64 -25.65 -18.72
CA PRO A 18 -9.70 -25.40 -17.62
C PRO A 18 -10.30 -24.76 -16.35
N PHE A 19 -11.62 -24.84 -16.15
CA PHE A 19 -12.30 -24.36 -14.95
C PHE A 19 -13.11 -25.50 -14.30
N ASP A 20 -12.40 -26.45 -13.68
CA ASP A 20 -12.99 -27.45 -12.78
C ASP A 20 -12.62 -27.09 -11.33
N PRO A 21 -13.60 -26.85 -10.42
CA PRO A 21 -13.33 -26.41 -9.04
C PRO A 21 -12.71 -27.48 -8.13
N ASN A 22 -12.50 -28.71 -8.59
CA ASN A 22 -12.12 -29.82 -7.71
C ASN A 22 -10.61 -30.16 -7.64
N THR A 23 -9.73 -29.34 -8.22
CA THR A 23 -8.27 -29.58 -8.22
C THR A 23 -7.52 -28.95 -7.03
N VAL A 24 -8.20 -28.23 -6.13
CA VAL A 24 -7.53 -27.43 -5.07
C VAL A 24 -7.32 -28.19 -3.75
N LYS A 25 -7.83 -29.43 -3.58
CA LYS A 25 -7.71 -30.17 -2.31
C LYS A 25 -6.61 -31.24 -2.22
N ALA A 26 -5.82 -31.46 -3.27
CA ALA A 26 -4.83 -32.55 -3.31
C ALA A 26 -3.36 -32.13 -3.03
N LYS A 27 -3.11 -30.96 -2.44
CA LYS A 27 -1.74 -30.46 -2.20
C LYS A 27 -1.43 -29.99 -0.76
N VAL A 28 -2.29 -30.30 0.21
CA VAL A 28 -2.15 -29.83 1.61
C VAL A 28 -1.72 -30.95 2.59
N HIS A 29 -1.53 -32.19 2.15
CA HIS A 29 -1.03 -33.26 3.02
C HIS A 29 0.20 -33.93 2.41
N GLN A 30 1.37 -33.34 2.65
CA GLN A 30 2.67 -34.03 2.71
C GLN A 30 3.77 -33.02 3.01
N TYR A 31 3.91 -32.62 4.28
CA TYR A 31 5.17 -32.16 4.86
C TYR A 31 5.16 -32.46 6.36
N GLN A 32 5.16 -33.75 6.70
CA GLN A 32 5.79 -34.22 7.93
C GLN A 32 6.64 -35.43 7.55
N ASP A 33 7.84 -35.46 8.13
CA ASP A 33 8.91 -36.45 8.02
C ASP A 33 9.83 -36.37 6.79
N GLY A 34 11.07 -35.95 7.08
CA GLY A 34 12.19 -36.02 6.17
C GLY A 34 13.37 -35.16 6.60
N LYS A 35 14.13 -35.62 7.61
CA LYS A 35 15.51 -35.16 7.84
C LYS A 35 16.26 -35.27 6.51
N SER A 36 16.90 -34.19 6.05
CA SER A 36 17.90 -34.26 5.00
C SER A 36 19.08 -33.36 5.32
N GLU A 37 20.24 -33.93 5.07
CA GLU A 37 21.58 -33.49 5.43
C GLU A 37 21.97 -32.19 4.71
N SER A 38 22.81 -31.40 5.37
CA SER A 38 23.46 -30.22 4.80
C SER A 38 24.61 -30.62 3.87
N PRO A 39 24.73 -30.05 2.66
CA PRO A 39 26.02 -29.96 2.00
C PRO A 39 26.73 -28.67 2.43
N SER A 40 27.90 -28.86 3.01
CA SER A 40 28.91 -27.84 3.27
C SER A 40 29.38 -27.18 1.96
N ARG A 41 29.40 -25.85 1.92
CA ARG A 41 30.41 -25.09 1.17
C ARG A 41 30.67 -23.76 1.85
N ALA A 42 31.94 -23.56 2.20
CA ALA A 42 32.48 -22.42 2.90
C ALA A 42 32.58 -21.16 2.01
N ASP A 43 32.71 -20.04 2.74
CA ASP A 43 33.10 -18.69 2.37
C ASP A 43 32.12 -17.86 1.54
N GLU A 44 31.50 -16.89 2.22
CA GLU A 44 31.51 -15.49 1.81
C GLU A 44 31.19 -14.60 3.03
N THR A 45 32.21 -13.86 3.46
CA THR A 45 32.10 -12.79 4.45
C THR A 45 31.41 -11.60 3.80
N ALA A 46 30.11 -11.46 4.05
CA ALA A 46 29.37 -10.27 3.69
C ALA A 46 28.62 -9.76 4.93
N ASP A 47 28.88 -8.49 5.23
CA ASP A 47 28.29 -7.67 6.28
C ASP A 47 26.80 -7.42 5.99
N GLU A 48 26.01 -8.49 5.97
CA GLU A 48 24.58 -8.47 5.69
C GLU A 48 23.85 -7.96 6.93
N LYS A 49 23.50 -6.67 6.92
CA LYS A 49 22.58 -6.11 7.91
C LYS A 49 21.35 -7.03 8.01
N PRO A 50 20.98 -7.51 9.21
CA PRO A 50 19.96 -8.54 9.35
C PRO A 50 18.67 -8.07 8.68
N ARG A 51 18.20 -8.88 7.72
CA ARG A 51 16.95 -8.66 7.00
C ARG A 51 15.82 -8.70 8.03
N VAL A 52 15.30 -7.52 8.38
CA VAL A 52 14.19 -7.41 9.33
C VAL A 52 12.95 -7.99 8.66
N VAL A 53 12.67 -9.27 8.94
CA VAL A 53 11.40 -9.89 8.57
C VAL A 53 10.29 -9.19 9.36
N PRO A 54 9.27 -8.62 8.69
CA PRO A 54 8.13 -8.03 9.39
C PRO A 54 7.41 -9.14 10.15
N ARG A 55 7.29 -8.97 11.48
CA ARG A 55 6.59 -9.94 12.34
C ARG A 55 5.15 -10.09 11.87
N SER A 56 4.64 -11.31 11.91
CA SER A 56 3.22 -11.60 11.69
C SER A 56 2.35 -10.99 12.79
N GLU A 57 1.06 -10.82 12.53
CA GLU A 57 0.11 -10.24 13.49
C GLU A 57 0.03 -11.05 14.80
N LEU A 58 0.11 -12.39 14.70
CA LEU A 58 0.16 -13.27 15.87
C LEU A 58 1.43 -13.03 16.71
N GLU A 59 2.60 -12.95 16.06
CA GLU A 59 3.86 -12.68 16.74
C GLU A 59 3.90 -11.29 17.40
N TRP A 60 3.19 -10.31 16.82
CA TRP A 60 3.01 -8.99 17.45
C TRP A 60 2.17 -9.07 18.70
N ASN A 61 1.03 -9.78 18.66
CA ASN A 61 0.17 -9.96 19.83
C ASN A 61 0.90 -10.69 20.97
N ASP A 62 1.69 -11.71 20.64
CA ASP A 62 2.50 -12.44 21.61
C ASP A 62 3.57 -11.54 22.24
N LEU A 63 4.27 -10.74 21.42
CA LEU A 63 5.25 -9.79 21.92
C LEU A 63 4.64 -8.76 22.87
N ILE A 64 3.49 -8.18 22.48
CA ILE A 64 2.78 -7.19 23.30
C ILE A 64 2.36 -7.80 24.63
N SER A 65 1.78 -9.00 24.60
CA SER A 65 1.34 -9.72 25.81
C SER A 65 2.51 -9.99 26.76
N ASN A 66 3.62 -10.52 26.23
CA ASN A 66 4.84 -10.76 27.00
C ASN A 66 5.38 -9.47 27.64
N ARG A 67 5.32 -8.34 26.93
CA ARG A 67 5.77 -7.04 27.44
C ARG A 67 4.89 -6.51 28.57
N ILE A 68 3.57 -6.70 28.46
CA ILE A 68 2.61 -6.32 29.50
C ILE A 68 2.85 -7.16 30.76
N GLU A 69 3.01 -8.49 30.61
CA GLU A 69 3.29 -9.39 31.74
C GLU A 69 4.63 -9.08 32.43
N GLU A 70 5.67 -8.78 31.65
CA GLU A 70 6.95 -8.31 32.19
C GLU A 70 6.79 -7.01 32.99
N ALA A 71 6.06 -6.03 32.46
CA ALA A 71 5.77 -4.77 33.15
C ALA A 71 4.96 -4.98 34.44
N MET A 72 4.00 -5.91 34.44
CA MET A 72 3.25 -6.31 35.63
C MET A 72 4.16 -6.93 36.69
N ARG A 73 5.02 -7.90 36.30
CA ARG A 73 5.98 -8.53 37.22
C ARG A 73 6.95 -7.53 37.85
N ASN A 74 7.36 -6.53 37.08
CA ASN A 74 8.27 -5.48 37.53
C ASN A 74 7.58 -4.37 38.35
N GLY A 75 6.28 -4.49 38.62
CA GLY A 75 5.53 -3.50 39.41
C GLY A 75 5.36 -2.15 38.70
N ALA A 76 5.48 -2.10 37.37
CA ALA A 76 5.37 -0.85 36.61
C ALA A 76 4.00 -0.15 36.75
N PHE A 77 2.98 -0.90 37.16
CA PHE A 77 1.62 -0.39 37.40
C PHE A 77 1.36 -0.04 38.88
N ASP A 78 2.32 -0.23 39.78
CA ASP A 78 2.09 -0.06 41.22
C ASP A 78 2.07 1.39 41.67
N ASN A 79 2.86 2.26 41.04
CA ASN A 79 2.98 3.68 41.37
C ASN A 79 2.53 4.59 40.22
N LEU A 80 1.39 4.26 39.59
CA LEU A 80 0.82 5.10 38.53
C LEU A 80 0.37 6.45 39.08
N ARG A 81 0.64 7.50 38.30
CA ARG A 81 0.13 8.84 38.58
C ARG A 81 -1.40 8.78 38.63
N ASN A 82 -1.98 9.16 39.77
CA ASN A 82 -3.42 9.13 40.07
C ASN A 82 -4.02 7.74 40.40
N LYS A 83 -3.21 6.73 40.76
CA LYS A 83 -3.73 5.47 41.31
C LYS A 83 -4.66 5.74 42.50
N GLY A 84 -5.88 5.17 42.45
CA GLY A 84 -6.90 5.33 43.49
C GLY A 84 -7.60 6.69 43.53
N LYS A 85 -7.27 7.62 42.62
CA LYS A 85 -7.97 8.91 42.49
C LYS A 85 -8.98 8.84 41.34
N PRO A 86 -10.10 9.56 41.42
CA PRO A 86 -11.03 9.66 40.30
C PRO A 86 -10.31 10.22 39.07
N LEU A 87 -10.66 9.70 37.89
CA LEU A 87 -10.11 10.20 36.63
C LEU A 87 -10.50 11.68 36.48
N PRO A 88 -9.57 12.55 36.04
CA PRO A 88 -9.89 13.96 35.79
C PRO A 88 -11.01 14.05 34.74
N ASN A 89 -12.03 14.86 35.04
CA ASN A 89 -13.16 15.10 34.14
C ASN A 89 -12.74 16.05 33.00
N LEU A 90 -11.92 15.55 32.08
CA LEU A 90 -11.51 16.24 30.86
C LEU A 90 -12.57 16.05 29.77
N ARG A 91 -13.81 16.44 30.07
CA ARG A 91 -14.89 16.36 29.09
C ARG A 91 -14.65 17.38 27.98
N ASN A 92 -14.21 16.92 26.82
CA ASN A 92 -14.18 17.72 25.61
C ASN A 92 -15.59 17.71 24.98
N PRO A 93 -16.29 18.87 24.89
CA PRO A 93 -17.64 18.95 24.32
C PRO A 93 -17.73 18.53 22.85
N HIS A 94 -16.59 18.51 22.14
CA HIS A 94 -16.52 18.17 20.72
C HIS A 94 -16.19 16.69 20.46
N VAL A 95 -16.01 15.87 21.51
CA VAL A 95 -15.70 14.45 21.38
C VAL A 95 -16.82 13.63 22.02
N PRO A 96 -17.41 12.67 21.29
CA PRO A 96 -18.38 11.71 21.84
C PRO A 96 -17.86 11.04 23.12
N ALA A 97 -18.72 10.87 24.12
CA ALA A 97 -18.31 10.42 25.46
C ALA A 97 -17.62 9.03 25.45
N ASP A 98 -18.02 8.17 24.53
CA ASP A 98 -17.44 6.85 24.27
C ASP A 98 -16.02 6.89 23.67
N GLN A 99 -15.65 7.98 23.00
CA GLN A 99 -14.33 8.14 22.36
C GLN A 99 -13.32 8.96 23.18
N GLN A 100 -13.76 9.63 24.24
CA GLN A 100 -12.91 10.52 25.05
C GLN A 100 -11.72 9.78 25.65
N MET A 101 -11.96 8.64 26.31
CA MET A 101 -10.89 7.88 26.96
C MET A 101 -9.83 7.40 25.97
N ALA A 102 -10.24 6.88 24.81
CA ALA A 102 -9.31 6.40 23.78
C ALA A 102 -8.46 7.55 23.22
N ASN A 103 -9.08 8.70 22.92
CA ASN A 103 -8.38 9.87 22.39
C ASN A 103 -7.42 10.47 23.43
N ASP A 104 -7.82 10.52 24.70
CA ASP A 104 -6.97 11.00 25.79
C ASP A 104 -5.79 10.07 26.04
N LEU A 105 -5.99 8.75 25.98
CA LEU A 105 -4.90 7.78 26.06
C LEU A 105 -3.87 7.98 24.95
N LEU A 106 -4.33 8.13 23.71
CA LEU A 106 -3.43 8.40 22.58
C LEU A 106 -2.66 9.71 22.80
N LYS A 107 -3.38 10.80 23.09
CA LYS A 107 -2.79 12.13 23.30
C LYS A 107 -1.77 12.15 24.44
N ASN A 108 -2.08 11.52 25.58
CA ASN A 108 -1.19 11.46 26.74
C ASN A 108 0.11 10.70 26.47
N ASN A 109 0.11 9.79 25.49
CA ASN A 109 1.29 9.03 25.06
C ASN A 109 1.97 9.64 23.82
N GLY A 110 1.55 10.83 23.38
CA GLY A 110 2.08 11.46 22.16
C GLY A 110 1.71 10.69 20.87
N LEU A 111 0.68 9.85 20.93
CA LEU A 111 0.18 9.06 19.81
C LEU A 111 -1.04 9.74 19.18
N ALA A 112 -1.25 9.47 17.89
CA ALA A 112 -2.42 9.90 17.14
C ALA A 112 -3.17 8.67 16.60
N PRO A 113 -4.50 8.75 16.41
CA PRO A 113 -5.23 7.76 15.64
C PRO A 113 -4.56 7.52 14.27
N GLN A 114 -4.52 6.26 13.83
CA GLN A 114 -3.81 5.85 12.59
C GLN A 114 -4.20 6.71 11.39
N TRP A 115 -5.50 6.99 11.21
CA TRP A 115 -6.00 7.80 10.10
C TRP A 115 -5.38 9.21 10.04
N ILE A 116 -4.95 9.80 11.16
CA ILE A 116 -4.26 11.10 11.18
C ILE A 116 -2.87 10.97 10.55
N SER A 117 -2.13 9.92 10.94
CA SER A 117 -0.80 9.62 10.40
C SER A 117 -0.88 9.29 8.91
N ASP A 118 -1.86 8.46 8.51
CA ASP A 118 -2.08 8.09 7.12
C ASP A 118 -2.42 9.31 6.26
N ARG A 119 -3.29 10.19 6.76
CA ARG A 119 -3.62 11.46 6.10
C ARG A 119 -2.38 12.33 5.91
N THR A 120 -1.55 12.46 6.95
CA THR A 120 -0.32 13.27 6.89
C THR A 120 0.67 12.71 5.87
N SER A 121 0.87 11.39 5.88
CA SER A 121 1.69 10.69 4.90
C SER A 121 1.16 10.87 3.47
N MET A 122 -0.16 10.83 3.29
CA MET A 122 -0.79 11.03 1.99
C MET A 122 -0.61 12.44 1.45
N LEU A 123 -0.81 13.46 2.30
CA LEU A 123 -0.54 14.84 1.91
C LEU A 123 0.92 15.04 1.51
N HIS A 124 1.85 14.45 2.25
CA HIS A 124 3.26 14.50 1.90
C HIS A 124 3.55 13.82 0.54
N ALA A 125 2.95 12.66 0.28
CA ALA A 125 3.08 11.97 -1.01
C ALA A 125 2.56 12.81 -2.19
N ILE A 126 1.44 13.52 -1.99
CA ILE A 126 0.89 14.45 -2.99
C ILE A 126 1.85 15.61 -3.25
N GLU A 127 2.43 16.20 -2.20
CA GLU A 127 3.39 17.29 -2.36
C GLU A 127 4.68 16.84 -3.06
N LEU A 128 5.21 15.66 -2.73
CA LEU A 128 6.36 15.08 -3.44
C LEU A 128 6.05 14.85 -4.92
N PHE A 129 4.86 14.35 -5.24
CA PHE A 129 4.40 14.19 -6.62
C PHE A 129 4.40 15.54 -7.37
N ARG A 130 3.86 16.60 -6.74
CA ARG A 130 3.81 17.95 -7.32
C ARG A 130 5.19 18.55 -7.56
N VAL A 131 6.10 18.42 -6.60
CA VAL A 131 7.49 18.89 -6.74
C VAL A 131 8.17 18.19 -7.91
N LYS A 132 8.01 16.87 -8.00
CA LYS A 132 8.56 16.07 -9.10
C LYS A 132 7.97 16.49 -10.45
N LEU A 133 6.65 16.67 -10.52
CA LEU A 133 5.95 17.11 -11.72
C LEU A 133 6.47 18.48 -12.19
N ALA A 134 6.58 19.46 -11.28
CA ALA A 134 7.08 20.79 -11.59
C ALA A 134 8.53 20.77 -12.09
N ALA A 135 9.41 19.99 -11.46
CA ALA A 135 10.80 19.87 -11.89
C ALA A 135 10.92 19.31 -13.32
N ILE A 136 10.14 18.27 -13.64
CA ILE A 136 10.15 17.65 -14.97
C ILE A 136 9.51 18.57 -16.01
N ALA A 137 8.42 19.27 -15.66
CA ALA A 137 7.78 20.24 -16.56
C ALA A 137 8.72 21.39 -16.94
N LEU A 138 9.47 21.90 -15.97
CA LEU A 138 10.48 22.94 -16.21
C LEU A 138 11.60 22.44 -17.12
N ALA A 139 12.12 21.22 -16.87
CA ALA A 139 13.13 20.61 -17.72
C ALA A 139 12.62 20.40 -19.16
N TYR A 140 11.37 19.97 -19.33
CA TYR A 140 10.73 19.82 -20.64
C TYR A 140 10.63 21.16 -21.39
N GLN A 141 10.20 22.24 -20.71
CA GLN A 141 10.14 23.57 -21.31
C GLN A 141 11.51 24.03 -21.81
N ALA A 142 12.56 23.82 -21.01
CA ALA A 142 13.94 24.17 -21.38
C ALA A 142 14.44 23.35 -22.59
N GLU A 143 14.25 22.03 -22.57
CA GLU A 143 14.62 21.16 -23.69
C GLU A 143 13.90 21.54 -24.99
N LEU A 144 12.63 21.91 -24.90
CA LEU A 144 11.84 22.33 -26.06
C LEU A 144 12.33 23.67 -26.63
N ALA A 145 12.79 24.59 -25.78
CA ALA A 145 13.38 25.86 -26.20
C ALA A 145 14.73 25.68 -26.90
N ASP A 146 15.56 24.76 -26.43
CA ASP A 146 16.87 24.45 -27.04
C ASP A 146 16.76 23.66 -28.36
N ALA A 147 15.67 22.91 -28.54
CA ALA A 147 15.42 22.09 -29.72
C ALA A 147 15.18 22.93 -30.98
N THR A 148 16.26 23.21 -31.71
CA THR A 148 16.23 24.06 -32.91
C THR A 148 15.63 23.34 -34.14
N THR A 149 15.83 22.02 -34.27
CA THR A 149 15.36 21.25 -35.43
C THR A 149 13.99 20.59 -35.19
N PRO A 150 13.17 20.41 -36.24
CA PRO A 150 11.87 19.74 -36.11
C PRO A 150 11.95 18.32 -35.54
N ILE A 151 13.00 17.57 -35.90
CA ILE A 151 13.21 16.19 -35.44
C ILE A 151 13.45 16.16 -33.92
N LEU A 152 14.31 17.04 -33.41
CA LEU A 152 14.58 17.13 -31.98
C LEU A 152 13.34 17.57 -31.21
N ARG A 153 12.58 18.55 -31.73
CA ARG A 153 11.33 18.98 -31.11
C ARG A 153 10.31 17.85 -31.02
N ASN A 154 10.17 17.03 -32.07
CA ASN A 154 9.26 15.89 -32.04
C ASN A 154 9.70 14.85 -31.01
N ALA A 155 11.00 14.51 -30.95
CA ALA A 155 11.51 13.57 -29.96
C ALA A 155 11.27 14.04 -28.51
N VAL A 156 11.44 15.34 -28.22
CA VAL A 156 11.12 15.94 -26.92
C VAL A 156 9.62 15.82 -26.62
N ARG A 157 8.77 16.08 -27.61
CA ARG A 157 7.31 15.97 -27.49
C ARG A 157 6.85 14.53 -27.25
N ASP A 158 7.44 13.54 -27.93
CA ASP A 158 7.12 12.12 -27.75
C ASP A 158 7.49 11.64 -26.33
N ARG A 159 8.64 12.07 -25.80
CA ARG A 159 9.02 11.79 -24.40
C ARG A 159 8.03 12.40 -23.41
N TRP A 160 7.53 13.61 -23.70
CA TRP A 160 6.53 14.26 -22.86
C TRP A 160 5.22 13.49 -22.81
N VAL A 161 4.73 12.97 -23.95
CA VAL A 161 3.52 12.14 -24.01
C VAL A 161 3.67 10.91 -23.09
N LEU A 162 4.78 10.18 -23.21
CA LEU A 162 5.06 9.02 -22.35
C LEU A 162 5.15 9.41 -20.86
N GLN A 163 5.69 10.59 -20.55
CA GLN A 163 5.77 11.07 -19.18
C GLN A 163 4.40 11.42 -18.58
N VAL A 164 3.52 12.02 -19.39
CA VAL A 164 2.13 12.34 -19.01
C VAL A 164 1.34 11.06 -18.75
N GLU A 165 1.51 10.01 -19.56
CA GLU A 165 0.91 8.70 -19.33
C GLU A 165 1.37 8.07 -18.00
N ARG A 166 2.67 8.15 -17.68
CA ARG A 166 3.20 7.66 -16.39
C ARG A 166 2.57 8.39 -15.20
N TRP A 167 2.40 9.72 -15.30
CA TRP A 167 1.72 10.48 -14.24
C TRP A 167 0.24 10.14 -14.12
N GLN A 168 -0.42 9.78 -15.21
CA GLN A 168 -1.81 9.31 -15.16
C GLN A 168 -1.94 8.05 -14.28
N GLU A 169 -1.04 7.08 -14.45
CA GLU A 169 -1.01 5.86 -13.63
C GLU A 169 -0.63 6.14 -12.16
N GLU A 170 0.32 7.03 -11.94
CA GLU A 170 0.71 7.43 -10.59
C GLU A 170 -0.43 8.15 -9.85
N ILE A 171 -1.12 9.07 -10.53
CA ILE A 171 -2.32 9.74 -10.00
C ILE A 171 -3.43 8.72 -9.73
N HIS A 172 -3.62 7.72 -10.60
CA HIS A 172 -4.58 6.65 -10.36
C HIS A 172 -4.28 5.92 -9.05
N THR A 173 -3.01 5.55 -8.84
CA THR A 173 -2.53 4.88 -7.63
C THR A 173 -2.71 5.75 -6.38
N LEU A 174 -2.37 7.04 -6.46
CA LEU A 174 -2.60 7.99 -5.37
C LEU A 174 -4.09 8.14 -5.04
N ASN A 175 -4.94 8.23 -6.05
CA ASN A 175 -6.39 8.36 -5.87
C ASN A 175 -7.03 7.11 -5.25
N GLN A 176 -6.52 5.91 -5.54
CA GLN A 176 -6.95 4.70 -4.85
C GLN A 176 -6.61 4.75 -3.36
N ARG A 177 -5.39 5.18 -3.01
CA ARG A 177 -4.97 5.35 -1.61
C ARG A 177 -5.77 6.42 -0.88
N ILE A 178 -6.05 7.54 -1.55
CA ILE A 178 -6.92 8.60 -1.06
C ILE A 178 -8.32 8.04 -0.71
N ASN A 179 -8.92 7.21 -1.58
CA ASN A 179 -10.22 6.60 -1.28
C ASN A 179 -10.20 5.78 0.01
N VAL A 180 -9.19 4.92 0.18
CA VAL A 180 -9.07 4.08 1.39
C VAL A 180 -8.99 4.95 2.64
N ILE A 181 -8.16 5.99 2.62
CA ILE A 181 -7.99 6.90 3.75
C ILE A 181 -9.29 7.67 4.03
N ASN A 182 -9.95 8.19 3.00
CA ASN A 182 -11.21 8.94 3.16
C ASN A 182 -12.32 8.05 3.75
N LEU A 183 -12.37 6.76 3.39
CA LEU A 183 -13.33 5.80 3.95
C LEU A 183 -13.07 5.49 5.43
N GLN A 184 -11.81 5.53 5.87
CA GLN A 184 -11.43 5.31 7.26
C GLN A 184 -11.61 6.56 8.13
N GLN A 185 -11.73 7.75 7.53
CA GLN A 185 -11.85 8.99 8.27
C GLN A 185 -13.28 9.16 8.82
N PRO A 186 -13.45 9.35 10.15
CA PRO A 186 -14.76 9.52 10.76
C PRO A 186 -15.37 10.91 10.50
N ILE A 187 -14.64 11.84 9.87
CA ILE A 187 -15.05 13.24 9.71
C ILE A 187 -14.96 13.64 8.23
N ALA A 188 -16.12 13.80 7.59
CA ALA A 188 -16.22 14.11 6.15
C ALA A 188 -15.45 15.38 5.72
N ARG A 189 -15.37 16.42 6.57
CA ARG A 189 -14.68 17.69 6.22
C ARG A 189 -13.16 17.56 6.05
N LEU A 190 -12.56 16.43 6.45
CA LEU A 190 -11.12 16.20 6.35
C LEU A 190 -10.70 15.40 5.11
N GLU A 191 -11.68 15.09 4.24
CA GLU A 191 -11.50 14.38 2.99
C GLU A 191 -10.34 14.97 2.17
N ILE A 192 -9.48 14.10 1.64
CA ILE A 192 -8.49 14.48 0.65
C ILE A 192 -9.15 14.38 -0.72
N PHE A 193 -9.17 15.48 -1.46
CA PHE A 193 -9.71 15.47 -2.82
C PHE A 193 -8.82 14.68 -3.78
N LYS A 194 -9.46 14.00 -4.72
CA LYS A 194 -8.77 13.28 -5.79
C LYS A 194 -7.99 14.24 -6.67
N LEU A 195 -6.78 13.82 -7.05
CA LEU A 195 -5.96 14.52 -8.01
C LEU A 195 -6.50 14.28 -9.42
N ARG A 196 -6.51 15.34 -10.23
CA ARG A 196 -6.83 15.30 -11.65
C ARG A 196 -5.61 15.77 -12.43
N LEU A 197 -5.15 14.95 -13.38
CA LEU A 197 -3.96 15.26 -14.16
C LEU A 197 -4.06 16.63 -14.85
N ASP A 198 -5.21 16.95 -15.44
CA ASP A 198 -5.40 18.23 -16.12
C ASP A 198 -5.22 19.44 -15.18
N ASP A 199 -5.65 19.32 -13.92
CA ASP A 199 -5.52 20.39 -12.94
C ASP A 199 -4.06 20.51 -12.46
N GLU A 200 -3.36 19.39 -12.31
CA GLU A 200 -1.94 19.37 -11.92
C GLU A 200 -1.03 19.86 -13.06
N LEU A 201 -1.36 19.59 -14.32
CA LEU A 201 -0.66 20.14 -15.48
C LEU A 201 -0.87 21.65 -15.60
N LYS A 202 -2.10 22.14 -15.40
CA LYS A 202 -2.39 23.59 -15.41
C LYS A 202 -1.60 24.35 -14.34
N ARG A 203 -1.33 23.74 -13.18
CA ARG A 203 -0.50 24.35 -12.11
C ARG A 203 0.92 24.65 -12.56
N VAL A 204 1.43 23.94 -13.55
CA VAL A 204 2.79 24.14 -14.12
C VAL A 204 2.72 24.75 -15.52
N GLU A 205 1.62 25.44 -15.83
CA GLU A 205 1.37 26.10 -17.12
C GLU A 205 1.45 25.15 -18.32
N MET A 206 1.22 23.86 -18.09
CA MET A 206 1.12 22.83 -19.11
C MET A 206 -0.33 22.52 -19.43
N ASN A 207 -0.60 22.25 -20.70
CA ASN A 207 -1.88 21.67 -21.12
C ASN A 207 -1.65 20.24 -21.60
N ARG A 208 -2.68 19.41 -21.44
CA ARG A 208 -2.70 18.09 -22.07
C ARG A 208 -2.71 18.29 -23.58
N VAL A 209 -1.59 17.98 -24.21
CA VAL A 209 -1.50 17.92 -25.67
C VAL A 209 -2.22 16.62 -26.07
N LEU A 210 -3.38 16.75 -26.70
CA LEU A 210 -4.12 15.64 -27.32
C LEU A 210 -3.55 15.32 -28.70
#